data_AF-A0A9D8PM73-F1
#
_entry.id   AF-A0A9D8PM73-F1
#
_cell.length_a   1.000
_cell.length_b   1.000
_cell.length_c   1.000
_cell.angle_alpha   90.00
_cell.angle_beta   90.00
_cell.angle_gamma   90.00
#
_symmetry.space_group_name_H-M   'P 1'
#
loop_
_entity.id
_entity.type
_entity.pdbx_description
1 polymer ?
#
loop_
_entity_poly.entity_id
_entity_poly.type
_entity_poly.pdbx_seq_one_letter_code
_entity_poly.pdbx_strand_id
1 'polypeptide(L)'
;MREVVFRLTAERAGHLEARAESLPIHITAPTLEELHHETREALIAHLGAAHCAYRVRILRHPGPSFSAEGPGRLPRRTPALCR
;
A
#
# COMPACT_ATOMS: atom_id res chain seq x y z
N MET A 1 -22.97 -0.72 -2.62
CA MET A 1 -21.66 -1.41 -2.45
C MET A 1 -20.93 -0.70 -1.33
N ARG A 2 -20.52 -1.41 -0.26
CA ARG A 2 -19.91 -0.82 0.95
C ARG A 2 -18.39 -0.75 0.76
N GLU A 3 -17.69 0.14 1.45
CA GLU A 3 -16.23 0.22 1.43
C GLU A 3 -15.66 -0.19 2.79
N VAL A 4 -14.59 -0.98 2.79
CA VAL A 4 -13.75 -1.24 3.96
C VAL A 4 -12.39 -0.62 3.70
N VAL A 5 -12.02 0.32 4.55
CA VAL A 5 -10.73 1.01 4.47
C VAL A 5 -9.78 0.37 5.46
N PHE A 6 -8.64 -0.07 4.95
CA PHE A 6 -7.50 -0.54 5.74
C PHE A 6 -6.44 0.55 5.77
N ARG A 7 -6.08 1.02 6.96
CA ARG A 7 -4.97 1.96 7.14
C ARG A 7 -3.70 1.19 7.46
N LEU A 8 -2.61 1.47 6.75
CA LEU A 8 -1.32 0.97 7.19
C LEU A 8 -0.96 1.61 8.54
N THR A 9 -0.64 0.80 9.54
CA THR A 9 -0.18 1.26 10.85
C THR A 9 1.34 1.20 10.97
N ALA A 10 1.98 0.30 10.21
CA ALA A 10 3.42 0.22 10.10
C ALA A 10 3.83 -0.14 8.66
N GLU A 11 4.88 0.50 8.17
CA GLU A 11 5.50 0.23 6.87
C GLU A 11 7.01 0.18 7.06
N ARG A 12 7.59 -1.03 6.96
CA ARG A 12 9.04 -1.27 6.99
C ARG A 12 9.41 -2.27 5.87
N ALA A 13 10.69 -2.30 5.49
CA ALA A 13 11.15 -3.20 4.44
C ALA A 13 10.82 -4.66 4.79
N GLY A 14 10.00 -5.31 3.97
CA GLY A 14 9.55 -6.69 4.18
C GLY A 14 8.52 -6.88 5.30
N HIS A 15 7.88 -5.81 5.79
CA HIS A 15 6.79 -5.92 6.76
C HIS A 15 5.87 -4.70 6.73
N LEU A 16 4.62 -4.96 6.43
CA LEU A 16 3.51 -4.03 6.37
C LEU A 16 2.46 -4.49 7.37
N GLU A 17 1.88 -3.54 8.09
CA GLU A 17 0.75 -3.80 8.98
C GLU A 17 -0.39 -2.91 8.57
N ALA A 18 -1.60 -3.46 8.46
CA ALA A 18 -2.78 -2.69 8.15
C ALA A 18 -3.98 -3.09 8.99
N ARG A 19 -4.74 -2.09 9.43
CA ARG A 19 -5.92 -2.26 10.27
C ARG A 19 -7.15 -1.68 9.59
N ALA A 20 -8.24 -2.44 9.60
CA ALA A 20 -9.53 -1.96 9.11
C ALA A 20 -10.09 -0.87 10.05
N GLU A 21 -10.66 0.20 9.47
CA GLU A 21 -11.30 1.26 10.25
C GLU A 21 -12.64 0.83 10.84
N SER A 22 -13.43 0.12 10.02
CA SER A 22 -14.81 -0.24 10.34
C SER A 22 -14.96 -1.62 10.97
N LEU A 23 -13.88 -2.41 11.03
CA LEU A 23 -13.89 -3.80 11.50
C LEU A 23 -12.68 -4.04 12.41
N PRO A 24 -12.79 -4.94 13.41
CA PRO A 24 -11.69 -5.32 14.27
C PRO A 24 -10.71 -6.29 13.57
N ILE A 25 -10.38 -6.02 12.31
CA ILE A 25 -9.49 -6.82 11.48
C ILE A 25 -8.12 -6.15 11.44
N HIS A 26 -7.08 -6.93 11.72
CA HIS A 26 -5.68 -6.54 11.64
C HIS A 26 -4.94 -7.59 10.82
N ILE A 27 -4.16 -7.14 9.85
CA ILE A 27 -3.39 -7.99 8.93
C ILE A 27 -1.96 -7.50 8.85
N THR A 28 -1.04 -8.44 8.62
CA THR A 28 0.38 -8.17 8.47
C THR A 28 0.91 -8.93 7.27
N ALA A 29 1.75 -8.31 6.45
CA ALA A 29 2.27 -8.94 5.24
C ALA A 29 3.63 -8.36 4.84
N PRO A 30 4.50 -9.12 4.16
CA PRO A 30 5.81 -8.60 3.75
C PRO A 30 5.75 -7.63 2.57
N THR A 31 4.72 -7.73 1.73
CA THR A 31 4.53 -6.94 0.50
C THR A 31 3.09 -6.48 0.37
N LEU A 32 2.83 -5.51 -0.53
CA LEU A 32 1.44 -5.10 -0.81
C LEU A 32 0.59 -6.22 -1.39
N GLU A 33 1.16 -7.05 -2.26
CA GLU A 33 0.43 -8.16 -2.89
C GLU A 33 -0.05 -9.14 -1.83
N GLU A 34 0.83 -9.51 -0.89
CA GLU A 34 0.43 -10.32 0.25
C GLU A 34 -0.54 -9.58 1.17
N LEU A 35 -0.38 -8.28 1.39
CA LEU A 35 -1.32 -7.50 2.19
C LEU A 35 -2.74 -7.52 1.57
N HIS A 36 -2.83 -7.45 0.24
CA HIS A 36 -4.09 -7.59 -0.49
C HIS A 36 -4.68 -9.00 -0.38
N HIS A 37 -3.84 -10.02 -0.44
CA HIS A 37 -4.25 -11.42 -0.21
C HIS A 37 -4.83 -11.59 1.19
N GLU A 38 -4.08 -11.19 2.22
CA GLU A 38 -4.50 -11.26 3.63
C GLU A 38 -5.78 -10.46 3.88
N THR A 39 -5.94 -9.31 3.23
CA THR A 39 -7.17 -8.53 3.33
C THR A 39 -8.38 -9.32 2.84
N ARG A 40 -8.25 -9.99 1.69
CA ARG A 40 -9.32 -10.80 1.12
C ARG A 40 -9.65 -11.95 2.05
N GLU A 41 -8.64 -12.71 2.49
CA GLU A 41 -8.82 -13.87 3.35
C GLU A 41 -9.47 -13.47 4.69
N ALA A 42 -9.01 -12.37 5.30
CA ALA A 42 -9.60 -11.84 6.53
C ALA A 42 -11.06 -11.38 6.35
N LEU A 43 -11.40 -10.78 5.20
CA LEU A 43 -12.79 -10.40 4.91
C LEU A 43 -13.68 -11.61 4.65
N ILE A 44 -13.16 -12.65 3.99
CA ILE A 44 -13.88 -13.91 3.80
C ILE A 44 -14.10 -14.59 5.16
N ALA A 45 -13.09 -14.65 6.02
CA ALA A 45 -13.20 -15.22 7.35
C ALA A 45 -14.22 -14.47 8.23
N HIS A 46 -14.30 -13.15 8.10
CA HIS A 46 -15.17 -12.32 8.94
C HIS A 46 -16.61 -12.19 8.39
N LEU A 47 -16.79 -12.07 7.08
CA LEU A 47 -18.07 -11.76 6.42
C LEU A 47 -18.62 -12.92 5.57
N GLY A 48 -17.83 -13.97 5.33
CA GLY A 48 -18.19 -15.10 4.49
C GLY A 48 -18.57 -14.68 3.06
N ALA A 49 -19.68 -15.23 2.56
CA ALA A 49 -20.19 -14.93 1.22
C ALA A 49 -20.56 -13.45 1.01
N ALA A 50 -20.77 -12.68 2.09
CA ALA A 50 -21.11 -11.26 1.99
C ALA A 50 -19.92 -10.36 1.62
N HIS A 51 -18.68 -10.87 1.62
CA HIS A 51 -17.48 -10.08 1.29
C HIS A 51 -17.55 -9.41 -0.08
N CYS A 52 -18.25 -10.01 -1.06
CA CYS A 52 -18.45 -9.46 -2.41
C CYS A 52 -19.20 -8.12 -2.43
N ALA A 53 -19.95 -7.79 -1.37
CA ALA A 53 -20.64 -6.50 -1.25
C ALA A 53 -19.70 -5.35 -0.85
N TYR A 54 -18.44 -5.66 -0.53
CA TYR A 54 -17.45 -4.72 -0.01
C TYR A 54 -16.32 -4.45 -1.02
N ARG A 55 -15.92 -3.19 -1.12
CA ARG A 55 -14.72 -2.73 -1.84
C ARG A 55 -13.61 -2.47 -0.83
N VAL A 56 -12.43 -3.02 -1.10
CA VAL A 56 -11.24 -2.84 -0.26
C VAL A 56 -10.46 -1.62 -0.72
N ARG A 57 -10.09 -0.76 0.22
CA ARG A 57 -9.14 0.33 -0.03
C ARG A 57 -8.04 0.30 1.02
N ILE A 58 -6.80 0.28 0.57
CA ILE A 58 -5.64 0.34 1.45
C ILE A 58 -5.10 1.77 1.37
N LEU A 59 -5.17 2.49 2.49
CA LEU A 59 -4.59 3.81 2.65
C LEU A 59 -3.22 3.68 3.30
N ARG A 60 -2.19 4.02 2.54
CA ARG A 60 -0.87 4.30 3.08
C ARG A 60 -0.90 5.65 3.78
N HIS A 61 -0.16 5.78 4.89
CA HIS A 61 0.10 7.11 5.40
C HIS A 61 0.82 7.92 4.32
N PRO A 62 0.48 9.21 4.13
CA PRO A 62 1.34 10.15 3.42
C PRO A 62 2.59 10.44 4.29
N GLY A 63 3.36 9.42 4.62
CA GLY A 63 4.73 9.54 5.11
C GLY A 63 5.65 9.74 3.91
N PRO A 64 6.83 10.37 4.09
CA PRO A 64 7.67 10.80 2.98
C PRO A 64 7.93 9.60 2.09
N SER A 65 7.38 9.69 0.86
CA SER A 65 7.63 8.77 -0.23
C SER A 65 9.11 8.46 -0.21
N PHE A 66 9.48 7.25 0.21
CA PHE A 66 10.83 6.78 -0.07
C PHE A 66 10.95 6.87 -1.57
N SER A 67 11.83 7.79 -1.97
CA SER A 67 12.10 8.17 -3.33
C SER A 67 11.97 6.94 -4.20
N ALA A 68 11.12 7.03 -5.22
CA ALA A 68 11.36 6.25 -6.41
C ALA A 68 12.83 6.53 -6.75
N GLU A 69 13.69 5.56 -6.44
CA GLU A 69 15.06 5.52 -6.89
C GLU A 69 14.95 5.40 -8.40
N GLY A 70 14.77 6.55 -9.04
CA GLY A 70 14.91 6.68 -10.47
C GLY A 70 16.36 6.38 -10.76
N PRO A 71 16.69 5.36 -11.57
CA PRO A 71 18.07 5.17 -11.97
C PRO A 71 18.44 6.37 -12.85
N GLY A 72 19.35 7.20 -12.34
CA GLY A 72 20.24 8.07 -13.12
C GLY A 72 19.58 9.03 -14.11
N ARG A 73 19.15 10.21 -13.65
CA ARG A 73 19.30 11.43 -14.48
C ARG A 73 20.63 12.09 -14.13
N LEU A 74 21.65 11.76 -14.93
CA LEU A 74 22.93 12.44 -15.02
C LEU A 74 22.76 13.97 -14.98
N PRO A 75 23.58 14.71 -14.20
CA PRO A 75 23.60 16.16 -14.30
C PRO A 75 24.41 16.61 -15.53
N ARG A 76 23.71 17.36 -16.40
CA ARG A 76 24.15 18.53 -17.20
C ARG A 76 25.47 18.44 -17.98
N ARG A 77 25.39 18.69 -19.28
CA ARG A 77 26.40 19.53 -19.97
C ARG A 77 25.77 20.29 -21.13
N THR A 78 25.59 21.59 -20.91
CA THR A 78 25.31 22.62 -21.92
C THR A 78 26.46 22.69 -22.94
N PRO A 79 26.19 22.94 -24.24
CA PRO A 79 27.25 23.19 -25.20
C PRO A 79 27.85 24.57 -24.95
N ALA A 80 29.14 24.63 -24.61
CA ALA A 80 29.91 25.86 -24.64
C ALA A 80 30.31 26.15 -26.08
N LEU A 81 29.75 27.22 -26.63
CA LEU A 81 30.15 27.89 -27.86
C LEU A 81 31.51 28.56 -27.60
N CYS A 82 32.56 28.15 -28.30
CA CYS A 82 33.81 28.92 -28.37
C CYS A 82 34.15 29.25 -29.81
N ARG A 83 34.62 30.48 -29.96
CA ARG A 83 34.79 31.32 -31.13
C ARG A 83 36.26 31.37 -31.53
#